data_AF-A0A6L5BP54-F1
#
_entry.id   AF-A0A6L5BP54-F1
#
_cell.length_a   1.000
_cell.length_b   1.000
_cell.length_c   1.000
_cell.angle_alpha   90.00
_cell.angle_beta   90.00
_cell.angle_gamma   90.00
#
_symmetry.space_group_name_H-M   'P 1'
#
loop_
_entity.id
_entity.type
_entity.pdbx_description
1 polymer ?
#
loop_
_entity_poly.entity_id
_entity_poly.type
_entity_poly.pdbx_seq_one_letter_code
_entity_poly.pdbx_strand_id
1 'polypeptide(L)'
;MRLRKIPSPAGAPQPYCYMVDDSRKPDSCNTADCKTKKELVQRLDLSIKTEALIEFKNATARLYLDEKRFRSFPKRSFVERHIKLNGYSKADQQFYNDIAYYWQQAGFNDDAIWLLEILITNNPERTVTYLNLADAYWGRNEKRIASGHYKKYSELMVLSGKQRKIPERVKKRSEELDDVPANAASATLQVEPKLPPAMIAAIEEENHMSAQELRLIPNGSVSLKGSVVGAVAYEDSIGNCSIYTYQGGVLGNVFSNAPCKFTGPPKLKSDRKAALPDVVYELEVYLPNRGAMVNHIVALYFDAEKNAFCSSSSLADWYLSKGKNSTPDLQDGTCEVGAG
;
A
#
# COMPACT_ATOMS: atom_id res chain seq x y z
N MET A 1 -5.74 13.66 46.33
CA MET A 1 -5.16 12.41 45.83
C MET A 1 -5.34 11.39 46.94
N ARG A 2 -6.03 10.26 46.74
CA ARG A 2 -6.12 9.21 47.77
C ARG A 2 -5.04 8.17 47.43
N LEU A 3 -4.24 7.79 48.43
CA LEU A 3 -3.22 6.78 48.29
C LEU A 3 -3.72 5.49 48.94
N ARG A 4 -3.68 4.38 48.20
CA ARG A 4 -4.03 3.06 48.69
C ARG A 4 -2.76 2.30 49.04
N LYS A 5 -2.68 1.82 50.28
CA LYS A 5 -1.61 0.95 50.77
C LYS A 5 -1.79 -0.45 50.17
N ILE A 6 -0.76 -0.98 49.54
CA ILE A 6 -0.71 -2.35 48.98
C ILE A 6 0.52 -3.10 49.50
N PRO A 7 0.49 -4.44 49.59
CA PRO A 7 1.66 -5.23 49.96
C PRO A 7 2.81 -4.99 48.98
N SER A 8 4.03 -4.88 49.51
CA SER A 8 5.22 -4.77 48.66
C SER A 8 5.59 -6.11 48.02
N PRO A 9 6.23 -6.09 46.84
CA PRO A 9 6.78 -7.30 46.23
C PRO A 9 7.77 -8.01 47.15
N ALA A 10 7.86 -9.35 47.03
CA ALA A 10 8.79 -10.15 47.81
C ALA A 10 10.24 -9.65 47.62
N GLY A 11 10.93 -9.35 48.72
CA GLY A 11 12.30 -8.81 48.72
C GLY A 11 12.39 -7.28 48.81
N ALA A 12 11.28 -6.55 48.85
CA ALA A 12 11.31 -5.12 49.09
C ALA A 12 11.64 -4.79 50.57
N PRO A 13 12.41 -3.73 50.84
CA PRO A 13 12.83 -3.36 52.20
C PRO A 13 11.69 -2.79 53.06
N GLN A 14 10.57 -2.40 52.44
CA GLN A 14 9.39 -1.86 53.12
C GLN A 14 8.25 -2.87 52.97
N PRO A 15 7.41 -3.09 54.00
CA PRO A 15 6.33 -4.09 53.94
C PRO A 15 5.13 -3.66 53.09
N TYR A 16 5.08 -2.41 52.62
CA TYR A 16 4.00 -1.88 51.79
C TYR A 16 4.44 -0.79 50.82
N CYS A 17 3.76 -0.75 49.67
CA CYS A 17 3.83 0.34 48.70
C CYS A 17 2.53 1.16 48.75
N TYR A 18 2.55 2.39 48.27
CA TYR A 18 1.35 3.19 48.05
C TYR A 18 1.09 3.30 46.55
N MET A 19 -0.11 2.94 46.11
CA MET A 19 -0.59 3.27 44.77
C MET A 19 -1.51 4.47 44.84
N VAL A 20 -1.45 5.32 43.81
CA VAL A 20 -2.42 6.38 43.62
C VAL A 20 -3.74 5.73 43.22
N ASP A 21 -4.77 5.94 44.04
CA ASP A 21 -6.12 5.51 43.71
C ASP A 21 -6.67 6.49 42.65
N ASP A 22 -6.65 6.07 41.39
CA ASP A 22 -7.14 6.85 40.24
C ASP A 22 -8.68 6.82 40.15
N SER A 23 -9.34 6.81 41.31
CA SER A 23 -10.80 6.75 41.43
C SER A 23 -11.48 8.08 41.12
N ARG A 24 -10.73 9.10 40.69
CA ARG A 24 -11.32 10.30 40.09
C ARG A 24 -11.35 10.11 38.60
N LYS A 25 -12.47 9.58 38.08
CA LYS A 25 -12.91 10.01 36.76
C LYS A 25 -12.83 11.55 36.77
N PRO A 26 -12.14 12.20 35.82
CA PRO A 26 -12.07 13.65 35.80
C PRO A 26 -13.50 14.19 35.93
N ASP A 27 -13.75 15.00 36.97
CA ASP A 27 -15.07 15.55 37.22
C ASP A 27 -15.57 16.17 35.91
N SER A 28 -16.78 15.79 35.50
CA SER A 28 -17.38 16.35 34.29
C SER A 28 -17.39 17.88 34.40
N CYS A 29 -16.76 18.54 33.44
CA CYS A 29 -16.52 19.98 33.45
C CYS A 29 -17.83 20.76 33.24
N ASN A 30 -18.58 20.94 34.33
CA ASN A 30 -19.97 21.43 34.27
C ASN A 30 -20.13 22.88 34.73
N THR A 31 -19.17 23.45 35.46
CA THR A 31 -19.23 24.85 35.90
C THR A 31 -18.84 25.81 34.76
N ALA A 32 -19.38 27.03 34.78
CA ALA A 32 -19.05 28.06 33.78
C ALA A 32 -17.54 28.35 33.75
N ASP A 33 -16.92 28.53 34.92
CA ASP A 33 -15.46 28.75 35.05
C ASP A 33 -14.63 27.58 34.48
N CYS A 34 -15.04 26.33 34.73
CA CYS A 34 -14.36 25.17 34.15
C CYS A 34 -14.48 25.16 32.63
N LYS A 35 -15.68 25.44 32.08
CA LYS A 35 -15.90 25.49 30.63
C LYS A 35 -15.05 26.58 29.98
N THR A 36 -15.00 27.78 30.56
CA THR A 36 -14.16 28.88 30.06
C THR A 36 -12.66 28.52 30.08
N LYS A 37 -12.18 27.90 31.17
CA LYS A 37 -10.78 27.42 31.25
C LYS A 37 -10.50 26.32 30.23
N LYS A 38 -11.45 25.40 30.01
CA LYS A 38 -11.33 24.35 29.00
C LYS A 38 -11.25 24.95 27.58
N GLU A 39 -12.06 25.94 27.27
CA GLU A 39 -12.02 26.65 25.98
C GLU A 39 -10.70 27.41 25.79
N LEU A 40 -10.16 28.03 26.85
CA LEU A 40 -8.84 28.67 26.82
C LEU A 40 -7.73 27.66 26.53
N VAL A 41 -7.71 26.53 27.25
CA VAL A 41 -6.74 25.45 27.02
C VAL A 41 -6.86 24.90 25.61
N GLN A 42 -8.08 24.66 25.11
CA GLN A 42 -8.31 24.19 23.74
C GLN A 42 -7.81 25.17 22.67
N ARG A 43 -8.01 26.49 22.88
CA ARG A 43 -7.48 27.52 21.98
C ARG A 43 -5.96 27.57 21.99
N LEU A 44 -5.33 27.51 23.17
CA LEU A 44 -3.87 27.48 23.28
C LEU A 44 -3.30 26.21 22.63
N ASP A 45 -3.93 25.07 22.86
CA ASP A 45 -3.55 23.79 22.26
C ASP A 45 -3.62 23.85 20.72
N LEU A 46 -4.67 24.46 20.16
CA LEU A 46 -4.78 24.68 18.71
C LEU A 46 -3.69 25.62 18.15
N SER A 47 -3.37 26.71 18.87
CA SER A 47 -2.29 27.64 18.50
C SER A 47 -0.94 26.93 18.46
N ILE A 48 -0.60 26.21 19.53
CA ILE A 48 0.68 25.49 19.65
C ILE A 48 0.83 24.44 18.54
N LYS A 49 -0.23 23.70 18.23
CA LYS A 49 -0.22 22.73 17.13
C LYS A 49 0.08 23.39 15.80
N THR A 50 -0.60 24.49 15.51
CA THR A 50 -0.47 25.23 14.25
C THR A 50 0.94 25.81 14.11
N GLU A 51 1.45 26.45 15.17
CA GLU A 51 2.81 27.00 15.23
C GLU A 51 3.87 25.92 15.05
N ALA A 52 3.72 24.75 15.68
CA ALA A 52 4.67 23.65 15.54
C ALA A 52 4.77 23.15 14.09
N LEU A 53 3.64 23.03 13.39
CA LEU A 53 3.64 22.62 11.98
C LEU A 53 4.26 23.68 11.07
N ILE A 54 3.96 24.95 11.33
CA ILE A 54 4.54 26.10 10.60
C ILE A 54 6.06 26.13 10.79
N GLU A 55 6.55 26.03 12.02
CA GLU A 55 7.98 26.03 12.29
C GLU A 55 8.69 24.83 11.68
N PHE A 56 8.07 23.66 11.72
CA PHE A 56 8.60 22.48 11.05
C PHE A 56 8.70 22.68 9.53
N LYS A 57 7.65 23.23 8.89
CA LYS A 57 7.68 23.58 7.47
C LYS A 57 8.78 24.59 7.16
N ASN A 58 8.92 25.63 7.98
CA ASN A 58 9.96 26.65 7.81
C ASN A 58 11.37 26.08 8.02
N ALA A 59 11.56 25.17 8.97
CA ALA A 59 12.82 24.48 9.18
C ALA A 59 13.16 23.56 8.00
N THR A 60 12.17 22.84 7.48
CA THR A 60 12.32 22.00 6.27
C THR A 60 12.79 22.85 5.08
N ALA A 61 12.12 23.99 4.85
CA ALA A 61 12.47 24.94 3.78
C ALA A 61 13.89 25.51 3.91
N ARG A 62 14.39 25.70 5.13
CA ARG A 62 15.74 26.20 5.40
C ARG A 62 16.82 25.13 5.20
N LEU A 63 16.48 23.87 5.47
CA LEU A 63 17.47 22.79 5.59
C LEU A 63 17.56 21.89 4.36
N TYR A 64 16.57 21.87 3.45
CA TYR A 64 16.51 20.86 2.38
C TYR A 64 17.71 20.85 1.41
N LEU A 65 18.45 21.96 1.32
CA LEU A 65 19.69 22.06 0.52
C LEU A 65 20.95 21.64 1.29
N ASP A 66 20.89 21.55 2.62
CA ASP A 66 22.00 21.09 3.47
C ASP A 66 21.83 19.60 3.75
N GLU A 67 22.37 18.77 2.85
CA GLU A 67 22.23 17.31 2.89
C GLU A 67 22.63 16.73 4.26
N LYS A 68 23.70 17.24 4.88
CA LYS A 68 24.19 16.72 6.17
C LYS A 68 23.19 16.98 7.29
N ARG A 69 22.71 18.22 7.42
CA ARG A 69 21.73 18.57 8.46
C ARG A 69 20.37 17.95 8.18
N PHE A 70 20.01 17.84 6.91
CA PHE A 70 18.70 17.32 6.49
C PHE A 70 18.56 15.81 6.68
N ARG A 71 19.65 15.06 6.56
CA ARG A 71 19.67 13.62 6.89
C ARG A 71 19.18 13.36 8.32
N SER A 72 19.66 14.13 9.30
CA SER A 72 19.24 14.02 10.71
C SER A 72 17.93 14.74 11.07
N PHE A 73 17.34 15.49 10.12
CA PHE A 73 16.08 16.21 10.37
C PHE A 73 14.91 15.22 10.52
N PRO A 74 13.98 15.40 11.48
CA PRO A 74 12.99 14.39 11.86
C PRO A 74 11.88 14.10 10.83
N LYS A 75 11.90 14.74 9.64
CA LYS A 75 11.10 14.44 8.43
C LYS A 75 9.75 13.75 8.73
N ARG A 76 9.58 12.50 8.30
CA ARG A 76 8.35 11.72 8.41
C ARG A 76 7.90 11.52 9.85
N SER A 77 8.81 11.22 10.76
CA SER A 77 8.47 10.94 12.18
C SER A 77 7.76 12.11 12.87
N PHE A 78 8.12 13.36 12.54
CA PHE A 78 7.41 14.53 13.06
C PHE A 78 6.00 14.63 12.49
N VAL A 79 5.86 14.51 11.17
CA VAL A 79 4.56 14.67 10.47
C VAL A 79 3.60 13.55 10.84
N GLU A 80 4.06 12.30 10.90
CA GLU A 80 3.27 11.15 11.39
C GLU A 80 2.75 11.39 12.80
N ARG A 81 3.63 11.83 13.71
CA ARG A 81 3.23 12.13 15.09
C ARG A 81 2.23 13.28 15.12
N HIS A 82 2.42 14.33 14.33
CA HIS A 82 1.53 15.48 14.26
C HIS A 82 0.13 15.04 13.80
N ILE A 83 0.03 14.30 12.69
CA ILE A 83 -1.24 13.78 12.16
C ILE A 83 -1.89 12.81 13.16
N LYS A 84 -1.11 11.93 13.80
CA LYS A 84 -1.62 10.98 14.80
C LYS A 84 -2.24 11.68 16.02
N LEU A 85 -1.64 12.78 16.48
CA LEU A 85 -2.10 13.50 17.67
C LEU A 85 -3.24 14.47 17.37
N ASN A 86 -3.25 15.07 16.18
CA ASN A 86 -4.13 16.20 15.86
C ASN A 86 -5.20 15.87 14.82
N GLY A 87 -5.07 14.73 14.14
CA GLY A 87 -5.82 14.42 12.94
C GLY A 87 -5.32 15.21 11.72
N TYR A 88 -5.91 14.91 10.58
CA TYR A 88 -5.71 15.69 9.35
C TYR A 88 -6.72 16.83 9.27
N SER A 89 -6.28 18.02 8.86
CA SER A 89 -7.14 19.19 8.65
C SER A 89 -6.93 19.79 7.25
N LYS A 90 -8.00 20.34 6.67
CA LYS A 90 -7.94 21.06 5.40
C LYS A 90 -7.07 22.32 5.49
N ALA A 91 -6.98 22.94 6.67
CA ALA A 91 -6.14 24.12 6.90
C ALA A 91 -4.64 23.81 6.75
N ASP A 92 -4.24 22.57 7.05
CA ASP A 92 -2.83 22.16 7.08
C ASP A 92 -2.30 21.69 5.72
N GLN A 93 -3.19 21.52 4.73
CA GLN A 93 -2.84 20.94 3.43
C GLN A 93 -1.73 21.68 2.70
N GLN A 94 -1.71 23.02 2.82
CA GLN A 94 -0.65 23.80 2.21
C GLN A 94 0.70 23.51 2.86
N PHE A 95 0.74 23.42 4.20
CA PHE A 95 1.97 23.14 4.92
C PHE A 95 2.51 21.76 4.57
N TYR A 96 1.66 20.73 4.55
CA TYR A 96 2.07 19.38 4.15
C TYR A 96 2.57 19.31 2.71
N ASN A 97 1.89 20.00 1.78
CA ASN A 97 2.32 20.04 0.38
C ASN A 97 3.69 20.71 0.23
N ASP A 98 3.94 21.79 0.97
CA ASP A 98 5.22 22.49 0.98
C ASP A 98 6.32 21.63 1.60
N ILE A 99 6.03 20.94 2.71
CA ILE A 99 6.94 20.00 3.37
C ILE A 99 7.35 18.89 2.38
N ALA A 100 6.38 18.24 1.74
CA ALA A 100 6.64 17.17 0.77
C ALA A 100 7.43 17.67 -0.45
N TYR A 101 7.16 18.89 -0.91
CA TYR A 101 7.95 19.53 -1.96
C TYR A 101 9.43 19.62 -1.55
N TYR A 102 9.74 20.13 -0.36
CA TYR A 102 11.13 20.21 0.09
C TYR A 102 11.78 18.84 0.29
N TRP A 103 11.03 17.84 0.75
CA TRP A 103 11.52 16.46 0.86
C TRP A 103 11.91 15.90 -0.51
N GLN A 104 11.04 16.08 -1.51
CA GLN A 104 11.30 15.69 -2.89
C GLN A 104 12.53 16.40 -3.45
N GLN A 105 12.65 17.72 -3.26
CA GLN A 105 13.82 18.50 -3.73
C GLN A 105 15.14 18.04 -3.09
N ALA A 106 15.09 17.48 -1.88
CA ALA A 106 16.24 16.89 -1.20
C ALA A 106 16.47 15.41 -1.54
N GLY A 107 15.71 14.82 -2.47
CA GLY A 107 15.81 13.43 -2.89
C GLY A 107 15.08 12.40 -2.00
N PHE A 108 14.36 12.85 -0.98
CA PHE A 108 13.56 11.98 -0.10
C PHE A 108 12.19 11.72 -0.71
N ASN A 109 12.19 11.04 -1.86
CA ASN A 109 10.99 10.85 -2.67
C ASN A 109 9.94 9.96 -1.98
N ASP A 110 10.36 8.92 -1.24
CA ASP A 110 9.42 8.01 -0.52
C ASP A 110 8.62 8.74 0.56
N ASP A 111 9.30 9.54 1.39
CA ASP A 111 8.66 10.36 2.42
C ASP A 111 7.72 11.40 1.79
N ALA A 112 8.14 12.00 0.65
CA ALA A 112 7.32 12.95 -0.08
C ALA A 112 6.05 12.29 -0.64
N ILE A 113 6.18 11.12 -1.30
CA ILE A 113 5.06 10.35 -1.85
C ILE A 113 4.06 10.01 -0.75
N TRP A 114 4.53 9.43 0.36
CA TRP A 114 3.67 9.09 1.50
C TRP A 114 2.80 10.27 1.97
N LEU A 115 3.40 11.45 2.12
CA LEU A 115 2.67 12.64 2.58
C LEU A 115 1.71 13.18 1.51
N LEU A 116 2.11 13.15 0.23
CA LEU A 116 1.30 13.61 -0.90
C LEU A 116 0.11 12.70 -1.18
N GLU A 117 0.24 11.39 -0.94
CA GLU A 117 -0.86 10.42 -1.02
C GLU A 117 -1.94 10.71 0.01
N ILE A 118 -1.55 10.99 1.26
CA ILE A 118 -2.50 11.43 2.30
C ILE A 118 -3.25 12.69 1.85
N LEU A 119 -2.58 13.64 1.19
CA LEU A 119 -3.21 14.87 0.70
C LEU A 119 -4.23 14.61 -0.40
N ILE A 120 -3.94 13.78 -1.41
CA ILE A 120 -4.89 13.48 -2.48
C ILE A 120 -6.05 12.60 -2.00
N THR A 121 -5.84 11.70 -1.03
CA THR A 121 -6.91 10.90 -0.43
C THR A 121 -7.93 11.79 0.27
N ASN A 122 -7.47 12.87 0.92
CA ASN A 122 -8.34 13.78 1.66
C ASN A 122 -8.79 15.01 0.85
N ASN A 123 -8.13 15.32 -0.27
CA ASN A 123 -8.50 16.41 -1.18
C ASN A 123 -8.07 16.09 -2.63
N PRO A 124 -8.87 15.29 -3.37
CA PRO A 124 -8.52 14.82 -4.72
C PRO A 124 -8.55 15.93 -5.78
N GLU A 125 -8.99 17.14 -5.45
CA GLU A 125 -8.98 18.28 -6.37
C GLU A 125 -7.75 19.17 -6.20
N ARG A 126 -6.84 18.84 -5.26
CA ARG A 126 -5.68 19.68 -4.97
C ARG A 126 -4.62 19.59 -6.06
N THR A 127 -4.75 20.44 -7.07
CA THR A 127 -3.95 20.43 -8.31
C THR A 127 -2.45 20.36 -8.07
N VAL A 128 -1.88 21.22 -7.22
CA VAL A 128 -0.42 21.30 -6.99
C VAL A 128 0.13 20.00 -6.38
N THR A 129 -0.66 19.27 -5.61
CA THR A 129 -0.25 18.00 -5.00
C THR A 129 0.04 16.95 -6.07
N TYR A 130 -0.74 16.90 -7.16
CA TYR A 130 -0.45 16.00 -8.29
C TYR A 130 0.86 16.33 -9.00
N LEU A 131 1.22 17.61 -9.11
CA LEU A 131 2.51 18.01 -9.69
C LEU A 131 3.67 17.53 -8.83
N ASN A 132 3.60 17.77 -7.52
CA ASN A 132 4.64 17.36 -6.58
C ASN A 132 4.75 15.83 -6.48
N LEU A 133 3.62 15.12 -6.54
CA LEU A 133 3.58 13.65 -6.52
C LEU A 133 4.19 13.08 -7.80
N ALA A 134 3.87 13.66 -8.95
CA ALA A 134 4.51 13.31 -10.22
C ALA A 134 6.03 13.54 -10.20
N ASP A 135 6.48 14.70 -9.70
CA ASP A 135 7.90 15.01 -9.56
C ASP A 135 8.62 14.03 -8.60
N ALA A 136 7.96 13.57 -7.53
CA ALA A 136 8.51 12.59 -6.60
C ALA A 136 8.61 11.18 -7.19
N TYR A 137 7.54 10.69 -7.83
CA TYR A 137 7.57 9.41 -8.57
C TYR A 137 8.59 9.44 -9.72
N TRP A 138 8.74 10.58 -10.39
CA TRP A 138 9.78 10.77 -11.40
C TRP A 138 11.18 10.63 -10.79
N GLY A 139 11.40 11.21 -9.60
CA GLY A 139 12.64 11.08 -8.83
C GLY A 139 12.96 9.63 -8.43
N ARG A 140 11.95 8.77 -8.26
CA ARG A 140 12.08 7.31 -8.06
C ARG A 140 12.27 6.50 -9.35
N ASN A 141 12.34 7.16 -10.51
CA ASN A 141 12.35 6.50 -11.83
C ASN A 141 11.05 5.74 -12.17
N GLU A 142 9.94 6.01 -11.48
CA GLU A 142 8.62 5.42 -11.73
C GLU A 142 7.84 6.24 -12.77
N LYS A 143 8.41 6.35 -13.97
CA LYS A 143 7.98 7.29 -15.02
C LYS A 143 6.51 7.13 -15.43
N ARG A 144 5.98 5.90 -15.39
CA ARG A 144 4.58 5.62 -15.72
C ARG A 144 3.60 6.16 -14.70
N ILE A 145 3.92 6.03 -13.42
CA ILE A 145 3.10 6.59 -12.32
C ILE A 145 3.21 8.11 -12.34
N ALA A 146 4.42 8.63 -12.52
CA ALA A 146 4.67 10.06 -12.68
C ALA A 146 3.87 10.67 -13.84
N SER A 147 3.90 10.05 -15.03
CA SER A 147 3.13 10.48 -16.20
C SER A 147 1.63 10.56 -15.91
N GLY A 148 1.06 9.56 -15.23
CA GLY A 148 -0.35 9.58 -14.83
C GLY A 148 -0.70 10.79 -13.95
N HIS A 149 0.15 11.11 -12.98
CA HIS A 149 -0.04 12.30 -12.13
C HIS A 149 0.20 13.62 -12.87
N TYR A 150 1.15 13.69 -13.82
CA TYR A 150 1.34 14.86 -14.68
C TYR A 150 0.13 15.10 -15.59
N LYS A 151 -0.46 14.04 -16.16
CA LYS A 151 -1.72 14.11 -16.93
C LYS A 151 -2.84 14.65 -16.05
N LYS A 152 -3.01 14.13 -14.83
CA LYS A 152 -4.03 14.61 -13.88
C LYS A 152 -3.85 16.08 -13.48
N TYR A 153 -2.61 16.50 -13.22
CA TYR A 153 -2.28 17.91 -12.97
C TYR A 153 -2.68 18.79 -14.18
N SER A 154 -2.34 18.36 -15.39
CA SER A 154 -2.65 19.09 -16.63
C SER A 154 -4.16 19.23 -16.82
N GLU A 155 -4.93 18.16 -16.61
CA GLU A 155 -6.40 18.19 -16.64
C GLU A 155 -6.97 19.24 -15.69
N LEU A 156 -6.55 19.23 -14.42
CA LEU A 156 -7.02 20.18 -13.41
C LEU A 156 -6.61 21.64 -13.73
N MET A 157 -5.44 21.84 -14.32
CA MET A 157 -4.98 23.15 -14.78
C MET A 157 -5.80 23.66 -15.98
N VAL A 158 -6.18 22.77 -16.91
CA VAL A 158 -7.07 23.12 -18.03
C VAL A 158 -8.48 23.44 -17.52
N LEU A 159 -9.05 22.60 -16.66
CA LEU A 159 -10.39 22.81 -16.07
C LEU A 159 -10.48 24.13 -15.30
N SER A 160 -9.38 24.58 -14.70
CA SER A 160 -9.31 25.86 -13.99
C SER A 160 -8.90 27.06 -14.86
N GLY A 161 -8.80 26.88 -16.19
CA GLY A 161 -8.45 27.95 -17.15
C GLY A 161 -6.99 28.42 -17.05
N LYS A 162 -6.10 27.59 -16.48
CA LYS A 162 -4.68 27.90 -16.23
C LYS A 162 -3.74 27.12 -17.13
N GLN A 163 -4.17 26.68 -18.31
CA GLN A 163 -3.37 25.90 -19.25
C GLN A 163 -2.00 26.53 -19.59
N ARG A 164 -1.92 27.87 -19.62
CA ARG A 164 -0.67 28.62 -19.87
C ARG A 164 0.37 28.50 -18.75
N LYS A 165 -0.02 28.01 -17.57
CA LYS A 165 0.85 27.82 -16.40
C LYS A 165 1.33 26.37 -16.25
N ILE A 166 1.01 25.49 -17.20
CA ILE A 166 1.51 24.12 -17.21
C ILE A 166 3.01 24.14 -17.57
N PRO A 167 3.92 23.68 -16.70
CA PRO A 167 5.35 23.65 -17.01
C PRO A 167 5.67 22.73 -18.18
N GLU A 168 6.67 23.06 -19.00
CA GLU A 168 7.07 22.23 -20.15
C GLU A 168 7.46 20.80 -19.77
N ARG A 169 8.09 20.60 -18.60
CA ARG A 169 8.40 19.25 -18.10
C ARG A 169 7.15 18.39 -17.95
N VAL A 170 6.00 18.97 -17.63
CA VAL A 170 4.75 18.24 -17.47
C VAL A 170 4.30 17.71 -18.83
N LYS A 171 4.33 18.53 -19.88
CA LYS A 171 3.96 18.11 -21.25
C LYS A 171 4.87 16.97 -21.71
N LYS A 172 6.19 17.20 -21.68
CA LYS A 172 7.19 16.21 -22.09
C LYS A 172 7.05 14.89 -21.34
N ARG A 173 6.91 14.93 -20.02
CA ARG A 173 6.84 13.73 -19.16
C ARG A 173 5.45 13.09 -19.13
N SER A 174 4.42 13.79 -19.60
CA SER A 174 3.12 13.21 -19.89
C SER A 174 3.16 12.43 -21.21
N GLU A 175 3.91 12.93 -22.19
CA GLU A 175 4.05 12.39 -23.55
C GLU A 175 5.14 11.32 -23.70
N GLU A 176 6.13 11.24 -22.79
CA GLU A 176 7.24 10.25 -22.83
C GLU A 176 6.77 8.76 -22.76
N LEU A 177 5.46 8.50 -22.80
CA LEU A 177 4.87 7.16 -22.90
C LEU A 177 3.80 7.04 -24.01
N ASP A 178 3.63 8.06 -24.85
CA ASP A 178 2.72 8.06 -26.00
C ASP A 178 3.40 7.51 -27.29
N ASP A 179 4.73 7.25 -27.26
CA ASP A 179 5.54 6.68 -28.37
C ASP A 179 5.83 5.16 -28.24
N VAL A 180 5.18 4.46 -27.32
CA VAL A 180 5.17 2.99 -27.35
C VAL A 180 4.12 2.57 -28.39
N PRO A 181 4.51 1.88 -29.50
CA PRO A 181 3.59 1.57 -30.59
C PRO A 181 2.32 0.89 -30.07
N ALA A 182 1.20 1.32 -30.65
CA ALA A 182 -0.19 1.05 -30.28
C ALA A 182 -0.60 -0.43 -30.42
N ASN A 183 0.11 -1.33 -29.73
CA ASN A 183 -0.25 -2.73 -29.55
C ASN A 183 0.12 -3.26 -28.15
N ALA A 184 0.28 -2.39 -27.16
CA ALA A 184 0.25 -2.78 -25.75
C ALA A 184 -1.07 -2.28 -25.13
N ALA A 185 -2.01 -3.23 -25.03
CA ALA A 185 -3.39 -3.05 -24.64
C ALA A 185 -3.62 -2.10 -23.45
N SER A 186 -4.76 -1.41 -23.52
CA SER A 186 -5.44 -0.80 -22.38
C SER A 186 -5.18 -1.60 -21.10
N ALA A 187 -4.54 -0.99 -20.10
CA ALA A 187 -4.13 -1.66 -18.87
C ALA A 187 -5.32 -1.89 -17.94
N THR A 188 -6.26 -2.70 -18.40
CA THR A 188 -7.26 -3.39 -17.59
C THR A 188 -6.74 -4.80 -17.34
N LEU A 189 -6.92 -5.30 -16.12
CA LEU A 189 -6.67 -6.70 -15.78
C LEU A 189 -7.47 -7.61 -16.73
N GLN A 190 -6.81 -8.49 -17.47
CA GLN A 190 -7.48 -9.37 -18.45
C GLN A 190 -7.45 -10.81 -17.96
N VAL A 191 -8.60 -11.48 -17.97
CA VAL A 191 -8.67 -12.93 -17.77
C VAL A 191 -8.37 -13.58 -19.11
N GLU A 192 -7.30 -14.34 -19.17
CA GLU A 192 -6.79 -14.96 -20.38
C GLU A 192 -7.23 -16.42 -20.46
N PRO A 193 -7.69 -16.90 -21.63
CA PRO A 193 -8.17 -18.27 -21.80
C PRO A 193 -7.04 -19.31 -21.73
N LYS A 194 -5.79 -18.91 -21.97
CA LYS A 194 -4.61 -19.78 -22.04
C LYS A 194 -3.38 -19.08 -21.45
N LEU A 195 -2.43 -19.87 -20.96
CA LEU A 195 -1.12 -19.36 -20.55
C LEU A 195 -0.28 -18.93 -21.77
N PRO A 196 0.59 -17.92 -21.61
CA PRO A 196 1.57 -17.56 -22.61
C PRO A 196 2.50 -18.76 -22.92
N PRO A 197 2.87 -18.99 -24.19
CA PRO A 197 3.80 -20.07 -24.55
C PRO A 197 5.15 -20.00 -23.80
N ALA A 198 5.67 -18.79 -23.57
CA ALA A 198 6.92 -18.62 -22.83
C ALA A 198 6.82 -19.04 -21.35
N MET A 199 5.65 -18.86 -20.75
CA MET A 199 5.37 -19.32 -19.38
C MET A 199 5.22 -20.84 -19.34
N ILE A 200 4.57 -21.44 -20.34
CA ILE A 200 4.46 -22.90 -20.46
C ILE A 200 5.85 -23.52 -20.57
N ALA A 201 6.71 -23.00 -21.45
CA ALA A 201 8.08 -23.48 -21.62
C ALA A 201 8.90 -23.38 -20.33
N ALA A 202 8.74 -22.29 -19.56
CA ALA A 202 9.41 -22.14 -18.27
C ALA A 202 8.91 -23.17 -17.23
N ILE A 203 7.60 -23.48 -17.22
CA ILE A 203 7.03 -24.51 -16.34
C ILE A 203 7.57 -25.90 -16.72
N GLU A 204 7.65 -26.22 -18.01
CA GLU A 204 8.23 -27.47 -18.52
C GLU A 204 9.68 -27.64 -18.08
N GLU A 205 10.49 -26.58 -18.21
CA GLU A 205 11.90 -26.57 -17.82
C GLU A 205 12.10 -26.77 -16.32
N GLU A 206 11.41 -25.96 -15.50
CA GLU A 206 11.51 -25.99 -14.02
C GLU A 206 11.05 -27.34 -13.44
N ASN A 207 10.02 -27.96 -14.03
CA ASN A 207 9.45 -29.21 -13.52
C ASN A 207 9.93 -30.46 -14.27
N HIS A 208 10.83 -30.33 -15.24
CA HIS A 208 11.35 -31.41 -16.08
C HIS A 208 10.25 -32.29 -16.71
N MET A 209 9.25 -31.66 -17.31
CA MET A 209 8.04 -32.34 -17.81
C MET A 209 7.56 -31.81 -19.16
N SER A 210 6.57 -32.48 -19.75
CA SER A 210 5.96 -32.09 -21.03
C SER A 210 4.70 -31.24 -20.83
N ALA A 211 4.48 -30.24 -21.68
CA ALA A 211 3.26 -29.43 -21.70
C ALA A 211 1.99 -30.25 -21.92
N GLN A 212 2.10 -31.46 -22.47
CA GLN A 212 0.99 -32.39 -22.64
C GLN A 212 0.46 -32.91 -21.29
N GLU A 213 1.29 -32.91 -20.26
CA GLU A 213 0.95 -33.33 -18.89
C GLU A 213 0.32 -32.17 -18.10
N LEU A 214 0.34 -30.94 -18.63
CA LEU A 214 -0.29 -29.77 -18.04
C LEU A 214 -1.77 -29.69 -18.44
N ARG A 215 -2.66 -29.85 -17.46
CA ARG A 215 -4.06 -29.45 -17.58
C ARG A 215 -4.22 -27.98 -17.20
N LEU A 216 -4.32 -27.15 -18.22
CA LEU A 216 -4.69 -25.74 -18.07
C LEU A 216 -6.17 -25.62 -17.75
N ILE A 217 -6.50 -24.82 -16.74
CA ILE A 217 -7.89 -24.45 -16.49
C ILE A 217 -8.30 -23.41 -17.54
N PRO A 218 -9.43 -23.60 -18.26
CA PRO A 218 -9.94 -22.58 -19.16
C PRO A 218 -10.18 -21.26 -18.41
N ASN A 219 -9.69 -20.15 -18.96
CA ASN A 219 -9.73 -18.84 -18.29
C ASN A 219 -8.99 -18.83 -16.93
N GLY A 220 -8.02 -19.73 -16.75
CA GLY A 220 -7.26 -19.94 -15.51
C GLY A 220 -6.15 -18.93 -15.25
N SER A 221 -5.96 -17.97 -16.15
CA SER A 221 -4.87 -17.00 -16.09
C SER A 221 -5.34 -15.57 -16.14
N VAL A 222 -4.54 -14.69 -15.55
CA VAL A 222 -4.78 -13.26 -15.50
C VAL A 222 -3.51 -12.52 -15.90
N SER A 223 -3.63 -11.55 -16.79
CA SER A 223 -2.52 -10.74 -17.29
C SER A 223 -2.70 -9.26 -16.93
N LEU A 224 -1.61 -8.60 -16.56
CA LEU A 224 -1.55 -7.15 -16.42
C LEU A 224 -0.13 -6.63 -16.61
N LYS A 225 0.04 -5.67 -17.53
CA LYS A 225 1.32 -4.97 -17.79
C LYS A 225 2.51 -5.91 -17.99
N GLY A 226 2.30 -7.06 -18.65
CA GLY A 226 3.34 -8.04 -18.94
C GLY A 226 3.67 -9.00 -17.79
N SER A 227 3.03 -8.85 -16.62
CA SER A 227 3.02 -9.89 -15.58
C SER A 227 1.80 -10.78 -15.80
N VAL A 228 1.96 -12.08 -15.58
CA VAL A 228 0.91 -13.09 -15.72
C VAL A 228 0.87 -13.94 -14.46
N VAL A 229 -0.33 -14.28 -13.99
CA VAL A 229 -0.55 -15.35 -13.02
C VAL A 229 -1.41 -16.43 -13.67
N GLY A 230 -1.10 -17.69 -13.40
CA GLY A 230 -1.71 -18.84 -14.05
C GLY A 230 -1.78 -20.07 -13.16
N ALA A 231 -2.93 -20.74 -13.17
CA ALA A 231 -3.12 -22.02 -12.48
C ALA A 231 -2.98 -23.20 -13.45
N VAL A 232 -2.26 -24.23 -13.00
CA VAL A 232 -2.06 -25.50 -13.72
C VAL A 232 -2.36 -26.68 -12.80
N ALA A 233 -2.98 -27.72 -13.35
CA ALA A 233 -3.07 -29.02 -12.72
C ALA A 233 -2.26 -30.04 -13.55
N TYR A 234 -1.70 -31.05 -12.91
CA TYR A 234 -0.88 -32.05 -13.60
C TYR A 234 -1.66 -33.35 -13.80
N GLU A 235 -1.44 -34.01 -14.94
CA GLU A 235 -1.95 -35.37 -15.21
C GLU A 235 -1.09 -36.43 -14.48
N ASP A 236 -1.14 -36.42 -13.14
CA ASP A 236 -0.54 -37.49 -12.34
C ASP A 236 -1.58 -38.22 -11.49
N SER A 237 -1.19 -39.36 -10.93
CA SER A 237 -2.07 -40.21 -10.11
C SER A 237 -2.48 -39.58 -8.78
N ILE A 238 -1.88 -38.45 -8.39
CA ILE A 238 -2.04 -37.82 -7.07
C ILE A 238 -2.88 -36.54 -7.17
N GLY A 239 -2.94 -35.91 -8.34
CA GLY A 239 -3.63 -34.65 -8.60
C GLY A 239 -2.87 -33.45 -8.06
N ASN A 240 -1.66 -33.21 -8.55
CA ASN A 240 -0.93 -31.97 -8.23
C ASN A 240 -1.61 -30.75 -8.86
N CYS A 241 -1.56 -29.63 -8.15
CA CYS A 241 -1.92 -28.31 -8.66
C CYS A 241 -0.84 -27.33 -8.29
N SER A 242 -0.63 -26.36 -9.19
CA SER A 242 0.27 -25.26 -8.91
C SER A 242 -0.26 -23.96 -9.48
N ILE A 243 0.12 -22.86 -8.85
CA ILE A 243 -0.15 -21.51 -9.34
C ILE A 243 1.19 -20.83 -9.52
N TYR A 244 1.43 -20.33 -10.73
CA TYR A 244 2.66 -19.69 -11.11
C TYR A 244 2.43 -18.22 -11.44
N THR A 245 3.47 -17.42 -11.23
CA THR A 245 3.60 -16.07 -11.78
C THR A 245 4.68 -16.08 -12.85
N TYR A 246 4.56 -15.18 -13.83
CA TYR A 246 5.54 -15.03 -14.89
C TYR A 246 5.72 -13.56 -15.25
N GLN A 247 6.95 -13.08 -15.13
CA GLN A 247 7.28 -11.69 -15.44
C GLN A 247 8.73 -11.57 -15.91
N GLY A 248 8.93 -10.88 -17.03
CA GLY A 248 10.27 -10.56 -17.51
C GLY A 248 11.15 -11.79 -17.79
N GLY A 249 10.55 -12.93 -18.12
CA GLY A 249 11.27 -14.19 -18.34
C GLY A 249 11.41 -15.07 -17.09
N VAL A 250 11.03 -14.57 -15.91
CA VAL A 250 11.16 -15.32 -14.66
C VAL A 250 9.83 -15.95 -14.28
N LEU A 251 9.88 -17.24 -14.00
CA LEU A 251 8.79 -18.02 -13.45
C LEU A 251 8.89 -18.01 -11.93
N GLY A 252 7.77 -17.79 -11.27
CA GLY A 252 7.67 -17.91 -9.82
C GLY A 252 6.59 -18.88 -9.37
N ASN A 253 6.88 -19.71 -8.37
CA ASN A 253 5.94 -20.66 -7.80
C ASN A 253 5.25 -20.05 -6.57
N VAL A 254 3.96 -19.77 -6.69
CA VAL A 254 3.17 -19.16 -5.61
C VAL A 254 2.53 -20.22 -4.72
N PHE A 255 2.17 -21.35 -5.30
CA PHE A 255 1.49 -22.43 -4.61
C PHE A 255 1.75 -23.74 -5.33
N SER A 256 2.02 -24.80 -4.56
CA SER A 256 2.03 -26.18 -5.01
C SER A 256 1.50 -27.09 -3.91
N ASN A 257 0.61 -28.02 -4.26
CA ASN A 257 0.13 -29.04 -3.33
C ASN A 257 -0.38 -30.28 -4.08
N ALA A 258 -0.47 -31.39 -3.36
CA ALA A 258 -1.07 -32.64 -3.80
C ALA A 258 -1.62 -33.47 -2.62
N PRO A 259 -2.77 -34.13 -2.76
CA PRO A 259 -3.79 -33.90 -3.78
C PRO A 259 -4.44 -32.52 -3.68
N CYS A 260 -4.83 -31.94 -4.81
CA CYS A 260 -5.69 -30.77 -4.83
C CYS A 260 -6.58 -30.73 -6.08
N LYS A 261 -7.54 -29.82 -6.04
CA LYS A 261 -8.48 -29.59 -7.14
C LYS A 261 -8.95 -28.15 -7.15
N PHE A 262 -8.74 -27.44 -8.26
CA PHE A 262 -9.34 -26.12 -8.44
C PHE A 262 -10.87 -26.23 -8.55
N THR A 263 -11.57 -25.33 -7.88
CA THR A 263 -13.05 -25.29 -7.92
C THR A 263 -13.58 -24.48 -9.10
N GLY A 264 -12.71 -23.74 -9.80
CA GLY A 264 -13.04 -22.96 -11.00
C GLY A 264 -11.90 -22.05 -11.45
N PRO A 265 -12.15 -21.16 -12.43
CA PRO A 265 -11.20 -20.12 -12.82
C PRO A 265 -11.01 -19.09 -11.70
N PRO A 266 -9.93 -18.29 -11.74
CA PRO A 266 -9.72 -17.20 -10.79
C PRO A 266 -10.88 -16.21 -10.81
N LYS A 267 -11.21 -15.69 -9.63
CA LYS A 267 -12.19 -14.61 -9.46
C LYS A 267 -11.44 -13.30 -9.25
N LEU A 268 -11.86 -12.26 -9.98
CA LEU A 268 -11.42 -10.89 -9.74
C LEU A 268 -12.29 -10.27 -8.65
N LYS A 269 -11.67 -9.87 -7.53
CA LYS A 269 -12.37 -9.43 -6.33
C LYS A 269 -12.00 -8.00 -5.97
N SER A 270 -13.01 -7.13 -5.87
CA SER A 270 -12.83 -5.72 -5.48
C SER A 270 -13.25 -5.45 -4.03
N ASP A 271 -13.46 -6.49 -3.22
CA ASP A 271 -13.99 -6.38 -1.85
C ASP A 271 -13.11 -5.50 -0.94
N ARG A 272 -11.79 -5.51 -1.15
CA ARG A 272 -10.82 -4.66 -0.43
C ARG A 272 -10.86 -3.18 -0.81
N LYS A 273 -11.57 -2.82 -1.89
CA LYS A 273 -11.65 -1.47 -2.46
C LYS A 273 -10.28 -0.88 -2.86
N ALA A 274 -9.34 -1.73 -3.23
CA ALA A 274 -8.07 -1.30 -3.81
C ALA A 274 -8.26 -0.79 -5.25
N ALA A 275 -7.26 -0.09 -5.77
CA ALA A 275 -7.30 0.46 -7.13
C ALA A 275 -7.41 -0.63 -8.22
N LEU A 276 -6.85 -1.82 -7.95
CA LEU A 276 -6.96 -2.99 -8.81
C LEU A 276 -7.64 -4.12 -8.02
N PRO A 277 -8.46 -4.98 -8.67
CA PRO A 277 -9.04 -6.13 -8.02
C PRO A 277 -7.95 -7.16 -7.69
N ASP A 278 -8.17 -7.88 -6.60
CA ASP A 278 -7.34 -9.02 -6.20
C ASP A 278 -7.72 -10.24 -7.06
N VAL A 279 -6.76 -11.11 -7.35
CA VAL A 279 -6.94 -12.37 -8.09
C VAL A 279 -7.03 -13.51 -7.09
N VAL A 280 -8.18 -14.18 -7.05
CA VAL A 280 -8.47 -15.20 -6.04
C VAL A 280 -8.72 -16.55 -6.70
N TYR A 281 -7.87 -17.52 -6.39
CA TYR A 281 -8.05 -18.92 -6.75
C TYR A 281 -8.67 -19.67 -5.57
N GLU A 282 -9.77 -20.37 -5.83
CA GLU A 282 -10.42 -21.27 -4.87
C GLU A 282 -10.10 -22.71 -5.27
N LEU A 283 -9.69 -23.53 -4.30
CA LEU A 283 -9.30 -24.91 -4.51
C LEU A 283 -9.58 -25.76 -3.27
N GLU A 284 -9.71 -27.06 -3.47
CA GLU A 284 -9.71 -28.05 -2.40
C GLU A 284 -8.30 -28.63 -2.31
N VAL A 285 -7.74 -28.71 -1.10
CA VAL A 285 -6.41 -29.27 -0.84
C VAL A 285 -6.51 -30.37 0.20
N TYR A 286 -5.76 -31.45 0.02
CA TYR A 286 -5.69 -32.51 1.02
C TYR A 286 -4.78 -32.08 2.17
N LEU A 287 -5.28 -32.21 3.40
CA LEU A 287 -4.45 -32.02 4.60
C LEU A 287 -4.25 -33.37 5.30
N PRO A 288 -3.03 -33.92 5.34
CA PRO A 288 -2.74 -35.21 5.99
C PRO A 288 -3.19 -35.23 7.45
N ASN A 289 -2.98 -34.12 8.18
CA ASN A 289 -3.36 -33.99 9.59
C ASN A 289 -4.88 -34.07 9.84
N ARG A 290 -5.71 -33.87 8.79
CA ARG A 290 -7.17 -33.99 8.87
C ARG A 290 -7.70 -35.20 8.11
N GLY A 291 -6.86 -35.89 7.34
CA GLY A 291 -7.25 -37.00 6.49
C GLY A 291 -8.30 -36.65 5.43
N ALA A 292 -8.45 -35.36 5.09
CA ALA A 292 -9.57 -34.87 4.29
C ALA A 292 -9.16 -33.71 3.37
N MET A 293 -9.93 -33.54 2.28
CA MET A 293 -9.90 -32.34 1.45
C MET A 293 -10.52 -31.18 2.21
N VAL A 294 -9.88 -30.01 2.16
CA VAL A 294 -10.39 -28.78 2.76
C VAL A 294 -10.38 -27.65 1.74
N ASN A 295 -11.32 -26.72 1.87
CA ASN A 295 -11.31 -25.49 1.10
C ASN A 295 -10.08 -24.65 1.43
N HIS A 296 -9.42 -24.17 0.40
CA HIS A 296 -8.25 -23.32 0.46
C HIS A 296 -8.38 -22.18 -0.55
N ILE A 297 -7.71 -21.08 -0.25
CA ILE A 297 -7.69 -19.88 -1.09
C ILE A 297 -6.24 -19.49 -1.29
N VAL A 298 -5.88 -19.21 -2.54
CA VAL A 298 -4.67 -18.48 -2.88
C VAL A 298 -5.10 -17.12 -3.42
N ALA A 299 -4.65 -16.06 -2.79
CA ALA A 299 -5.00 -14.70 -3.17
C ALA A 299 -3.75 -13.91 -3.55
N LEU A 300 -3.82 -13.24 -4.69
CA LEU A 300 -2.78 -12.40 -5.21
C LEU A 300 -3.30 -10.97 -5.40
N TYR A 301 -2.44 -10.00 -5.15
CA TYR A 301 -2.66 -8.61 -5.53
C TYR A 301 -1.61 -8.19 -6.55
N PHE A 302 -1.91 -7.18 -7.36
CA PHE A 302 -0.91 -6.60 -8.26
C PHE A 302 -0.17 -5.47 -7.55
N ASP A 303 1.14 -5.62 -7.39
CA ASP A 303 2.03 -4.57 -6.89
C ASP A 303 2.45 -3.68 -8.05
N ALA A 304 2.00 -2.42 -8.01
CA ALA A 304 2.25 -1.46 -9.07
C ALA A 304 3.70 -0.99 -9.15
N GLU A 305 4.44 -1.00 -8.03
CA GLU A 305 5.85 -0.60 -7.99
C GLU A 305 6.72 -1.70 -8.61
N LYS A 306 6.45 -2.96 -8.26
CA LYS A 306 7.16 -4.13 -8.78
C LYS A 306 6.66 -4.58 -10.15
N ASN A 307 5.52 -4.04 -10.59
CA ASN A 307 4.81 -4.45 -11.80
C ASN A 307 4.53 -5.97 -11.83
N ALA A 308 4.21 -6.54 -10.66
CA ALA A 308 4.18 -7.98 -10.41
C ALA A 308 2.91 -8.42 -9.70
N PHE A 309 2.46 -9.65 -9.94
CA PHE A 309 1.51 -10.31 -9.05
C PHE A 309 2.26 -10.83 -7.81
N CYS A 310 1.69 -10.56 -6.63
CA CYS A 310 2.27 -10.93 -5.34
C CYS A 310 1.25 -11.72 -4.54
N SER A 311 1.68 -12.82 -3.93
CA SER A 311 0.84 -13.63 -3.05
C SER A 311 0.92 -13.16 -1.61
N SER A 312 -0.21 -13.18 -0.89
CA SER A 312 -0.28 -12.83 0.53
C SER A 312 -1.14 -13.84 1.29
N SER A 313 -0.58 -14.42 2.34
CA SER A 313 -1.30 -15.34 3.24
C SER A 313 -2.38 -14.61 4.03
N SER A 314 -2.09 -13.38 4.46
CA SER A 314 -3.03 -12.50 5.16
C SER A 314 -4.23 -12.15 4.29
N LEU A 315 -4.00 -11.90 2.99
CA LEU A 315 -5.08 -11.67 2.02
C LEU A 315 -5.92 -12.93 1.80
N ALA A 316 -5.28 -14.09 1.67
CA ALA A 316 -5.98 -15.37 1.51
C ALA A 316 -6.89 -15.69 2.72
N ASP A 317 -6.37 -15.52 3.93
CA ASP A 317 -7.12 -15.70 5.19
C ASP A 317 -8.30 -14.73 5.30
N TRP A 318 -8.10 -13.48 4.86
CA TRP A 318 -9.16 -12.49 4.84
C TRP A 318 -10.32 -12.91 3.91
N TYR A 319 -10.02 -13.40 2.71
CA TYR A 319 -11.02 -13.95 1.81
C TYR A 319 -11.69 -15.22 2.36
N LEU A 320 -10.92 -16.11 3.00
CA LEU A 320 -11.45 -17.31 3.64
C LEU A 320 -12.44 -16.97 4.77
N SER A 321 -12.17 -15.89 5.51
CA SER A 321 -13.04 -15.36 6.55
C SER A 321 -14.27 -14.59 6.03
N LYS A 322 -14.40 -14.44 4.70
CA LYS A 322 -15.41 -13.59 4.03
C LYS A 322 -15.35 -12.13 4.47
N GLY A 323 -14.14 -11.61 4.73
CA GLY A 323 -13.91 -10.23 5.13
C GLY A 323 -14.40 -9.86 6.53
N LYS A 324 -14.62 -10.86 7.41
CA LYS A 324 -15.04 -10.62 8.81
C LYS A 324 -13.90 -10.09 9.69
N ASN A 325 -12.66 -10.33 9.30
CA ASN A 325 -11.47 -9.85 10.01
C ASN A 325 -11.09 -8.43 9.55
N SER A 326 -10.19 -7.79 10.30
CA SER A 326 -9.57 -6.52 9.89
C SER A 326 -8.96 -6.63 8.49
N THR A 327 -8.88 -5.49 7.78
CA THR A 327 -8.25 -5.39 6.46
C THR A 327 -6.88 -6.08 6.46
N PRO A 328 -6.57 -6.91 5.44
CA PRO A 328 -5.33 -7.68 5.43
C PRO A 328 -4.12 -6.75 5.31
N ASP A 329 -3.08 -7.03 6.10
CA ASP A 329 -1.77 -6.41 5.97
C ASP A 329 -1.01 -7.13 4.86
N LEU A 330 -0.58 -6.41 3.83
CA LEU A 330 0.10 -6.98 2.65
C LEU A 330 1.63 -6.99 2.80
N GLN A 331 2.16 -6.70 3.99
CA GLN A 331 3.60 -6.80 4.27
C GLN A 331 4.14 -8.23 4.13
N ASP A 332 3.29 -9.25 4.21
CA ASP A 332 3.64 -10.65 3.92
C ASP A 332 3.66 -10.97 2.41
N GLY A 333 3.42 -9.96 1.56
CA GLY A 333 3.36 -10.08 0.12
C GLY A 333 4.68 -10.50 -0.51
N THR A 334 4.72 -11.69 -1.11
CA THR A 334 5.87 -12.20 -1.86
C THR A 334 5.62 -12.06 -3.35
N CYS A 335 6.51 -11.34 -4.02
CA CYS A 335 6.49 -11.16 -5.47
C CYS A 335 7.76 -11.80 -6.00
N GLU A 336 7.66 -12.94 -6.67
CA GLU A 336 8.82 -13.56 -7.29
C GLU A 336 9.14 -12.78 -8.57
N VAL A 337 10.00 -11.77 -8.42
CA VAL A 337 10.55 -10.98 -9.52
C VAL A 337 11.99 -11.44 -9.70
N GLY A 338 12.36 -11.82 -10.92
CA GLY A 338 13.73 -12.21 -11.23
C GLY A 338 14.75 -11.23 -10.69
N ALA A 339 15.80 -11.73 -10.04
CA ALA A 339 17.00 -10.96 -9.82
C ALA A 339 17.58 -10.63 -11.21
N GLY A 340 17.45 -9.36 -11.61
CA GLY A 340 18.12 -8.83 -12.80
C GLY A 340 19.62 -8.69 -12.60
#